data_AF-A0A662FDY8-F1
#
_entry.id   AF-A0A662FDY8-F1
#
_cell.length_a   1.000
_cell.length_b   1.000
_cell.length_c   1.000
_cell.angle_alpha   90.00
_cell.angle_beta   90.00
_cell.angle_gamma   90.00
#
_symmetry.space_group_name_H-M   'P 1'
#
loop_
_entity.id
_entity.type
_entity.pdbx_description
1 polymer ?
#
loop_
_entity_poly.entity_id
_entity_poly.type
_entity_poly.pdbx_seq_one_letter_code
_entity_poly.pdbx_strand_id
1 'polypeptide(L)'
;AKVFGFANTEIELHRHFLKFSEGCLGISSDEFNARISVPPKLKENMKNIKKHVSEELKIPLDEFWKSQVLEQRNKIHVDIKICSRILSLTINNLFTKLQSIIESDVSFVASFLKGLIATEGNVHVRRCGRLGEIMIAIHDRQTRVWIRKLFQILGIDPSKDKEIPGDEGVLIHGFSNFKIVQEWDLCCLHPSKDKSLKIGMKGFKEIQFRKGEGQIIILKNILHGLRTSSELSRKLDKCQGTINFHLRNLHKSGLIHILETNGKRKFWCVNKKRGGGNFEFKKEGNLIFLLN
;
A
#
# COMPACT_ATOMS: atom_id res chain seq x y z
N ALA A 1 -18.13 -10.21 -27.24
CA ALA A 1 -17.79 -9.81 -25.84
C ALA A 1 -17.03 -10.94 -25.18
N LYS A 2 -15.97 -10.67 -24.40
CA LYS A 2 -15.36 -11.71 -23.55
C LYS A 2 -16.40 -12.13 -22.51
N VAL A 3 -16.63 -13.43 -22.39
CA VAL A 3 -17.53 -14.01 -21.39
C VAL A 3 -16.68 -14.36 -20.18
N PHE A 4 -17.07 -13.84 -19.01
CA PHE A 4 -16.44 -14.20 -17.75
C PHE A 4 -17.36 -15.16 -17.00
N GLY A 5 -16.75 -15.98 -16.15
CA GLY A 5 -17.45 -16.89 -15.28
C GLY A 5 -17.43 -16.37 -13.84
N PHE A 6 -18.59 -16.18 -13.21
CA PHE A 6 -18.64 -16.10 -11.75
C PHE A 6 -18.60 -17.52 -11.22
N ALA A 7 -17.43 -17.89 -10.71
CA ALA A 7 -17.01 -19.25 -10.46
C ALA A 7 -16.79 -19.43 -8.96
N ASN A 8 -17.58 -20.30 -8.33
CA ASN A 8 -17.48 -20.55 -6.89
C ASN A 8 -17.91 -21.97 -6.52
N THR A 9 -17.42 -22.46 -5.39
CA THR A 9 -17.86 -23.71 -4.77
C THR A 9 -19.04 -23.52 -3.81
N GLU A 10 -19.28 -22.30 -3.34
CA GLU A 10 -20.35 -21.98 -2.39
C GLU A 10 -21.62 -21.55 -3.13
N ILE A 11 -22.75 -22.23 -2.86
CA ILE A 11 -24.02 -22.00 -3.56
C ILE A 11 -24.66 -20.68 -3.12
N GLU A 12 -24.50 -20.28 -1.85
CA GLU A 12 -25.06 -19.03 -1.33
C GLU A 12 -24.50 -17.80 -2.04
N LEU A 13 -23.21 -17.83 -2.41
CA LEU A 13 -22.59 -16.74 -3.16
C LEU A 13 -23.22 -16.58 -4.54
N HIS A 14 -23.60 -17.69 -5.19
CA HIS A 14 -24.35 -17.66 -6.44
C HIS A 14 -25.76 -17.12 -6.23
N ARG A 15 -26.46 -17.51 -5.17
CA ARG A 15 -27.80 -16.96 -4.86
C ARG A 15 -27.76 -15.46 -4.62
N HIS A 16 -26.79 -14.97 -3.86
CA HIS A 16 -26.59 -13.53 -3.65
C HIS A 16 -26.29 -12.80 -4.95
N PHE A 17 -25.43 -13.37 -5.79
CA PHE A 17 -25.12 -12.80 -7.10
C PHE A 17 -26.36 -12.70 -8.02
N LEU A 18 -27.17 -13.76 -8.09
CA LEU A 18 -28.39 -13.78 -8.91
C LEU A 18 -29.43 -12.80 -8.38
N LYS A 19 -29.68 -12.77 -7.06
CA LYS A 19 -30.59 -11.80 -6.43
C LYS A 19 -30.14 -10.36 -6.66
N PHE A 20 -28.83 -10.11 -6.59
CA PHE A 20 -28.28 -8.80 -6.92
C PHE A 20 -28.53 -8.44 -8.39
N SER A 21 -28.30 -9.38 -9.30
CA SER A 21 -28.47 -9.18 -10.75
C SER A 21 -29.93 -8.87 -11.09
N GLU A 22 -30.88 -9.60 -10.51
CA GLU A 22 -32.31 -9.35 -10.67
C GLU A 22 -32.68 -7.97 -10.12
N GLY A 23 -32.33 -7.68 -8.86
CA GLY A 23 -32.73 -6.43 -8.21
C GLY A 23 -32.05 -5.16 -8.75
N CYS A 24 -30.81 -5.28 -9.25
CA CYS A 24 -30.03 -4.11 -9.71
C CYS A 24 -30.00 -3.95 -11.23
N LEU A 25 -30.14 -5.04 -11.99
CA LEU A 25 -30.01 -5.03 -13.44
C LEU A 25 -31.28 -5.50 -14.16
N GLY A 26 -32.26 -6.04 -13.43
CA GLY A 26 -33.48 -6.59 -14.02
C GLY A 26 -33.25 -7.87 -14.81
N ILE A 27 -32.17 -8.61 -14.52
CA ILE A 27 -31.85 -9.88 -15.18
C ILE A 27 -32.26 -11.03 -14.26
N SER A 28 -33.24 -11.82 -14.66
CA SER A 28 -33.74 -12.93 -13.85
C SER A 28 -32.83 -14.15 -13.93
N SER A 29 -32.92 -15.05 -12.94
CA SER A 29 -32.07 -16.24 -12.87
C SER A 29 -32.15 -17.15 -14.10
N ASP A 30 -33.30 -17.18 -14.76
CA ASP A 30 -33.56 -18.01 -15.94
C ASP A 30 -32.87 -17.49 -17.21
N GLU A 31 -32.36 -16.27 -17.21
CA GLU A 31 -31.60 -15.69 -18.32
C GLU A 31 -30.09 -16.04 -18.24
N PHE A 32 -29.64 -16.71 -17.19
CA PHE A 32 -28.23 -17.06 -17.00
C PHE A 32 -27.89 -18.46 -17.48
N ASN A 33 -26.80 -18.59 -18.25
CA ASN A 33 -26.21 -19.90 -18.54
C ASN A 33 -25.22 -20.31 -17.44
N ALA A 34 -25.25 -21.57 -17.03
CA ALA A 34 -24.36 -22.09 -16.00
C ALA A 34 -23.54 -23.29 -16.48
N ARG A 35 -22.44 -23.57 -15.79
CA ARG A 35 -21.64 -24.77 -15.98
C ARG A 35 -21.31 -25.37 -14.63
N ILE A 36 -21.35 -26.70 -14.56
CA ILE A 36 -20.93 -27.44 -13.37
C ILE A 36 -19.66 -28.23 -13.69
N SER A 37 -18.66 -28.09 -12.84
CA SER A 37 -17.49 -28.98 -12.84
C SER A 37 -17.48 -29.80 -11.56
N VAL A 38 -17.30 -31.12 -11.69
CA VAL A 38 -17.28 -32.04 -10.55
C VAL A 38 -15.98 -32.86 -10.48
N PRO A 39 -15.56 -33.30 -9.28
CA PRO A 39 -14.46 -34.26 -9.13
C PRO A 39 -14.82 -35.64 -9.75
N PRO A 40 -13.83 -36.46 -10.16
CA PRO A 40 -14.07 -37.78 -10.76
C PRO A 40 -14.99 -38.69 -9.95
N LYS A 41 -14.84 -38.67 -8.61
CA LYS A 41 -15.65 -39.45 -7.67
C LYS A 41 -17.16 -39.14 -7.70
N LEU A 42 -17.56 -38.02 -8.30
CA LEU A 42 -18.96 -37.60 -8.39
C LEU A 42 -19.51 -37.66 -9.84
N LYS A 43 -18.77 -38.27 -10.77
CA LYS A 43 -19.17 -38.34 -12.19
C LYS A 43 -20.56 -38.95 -12.39
N GLU A 44 -20.84 -40.05 -11.70
CA GLU A 44 -22.13 -40.76 -11.80
C GLU A 44 -23.30 -39.93 -11.27
N ASN A 45 -23.03 -39.03 -10.32
CA ASN A 45 -24.03 -38.13 -9.71
C ASN A 45 -24.24 -36.83 -10.49
N MET A 46 -23.56 -36.62 -11.62
CA MET A 46 -23.59 -35.35 -12.37
C MET A 46 -25.02 -34.87 -12.69
N LYS A 47 -25.90 -35.78 -13.12
CA LYS A 47 -27.28 -35.44 -13.47
C LYS A 47 -28.08 -34.94 -12.25
N ASN A 48 -27.93 -35.61 -11.11
CA ASN A 48 -28.59 -35.23 -9.86
C ASN A 48 -28.02 -33.92 -9.30
N ILE A 49 -26.70 -33.74 -9.36
CA ILE A 49 -26.03 -32.49 -8.98
C ILE A 49 -26.55 -31.34 -9.83
N LYS A 50 -26.63 -31.51 -11.15
CA LYS A 50 -27.15 -30.50 -12.06
C LYS A 50 -28.61 -30.15 -11.76
N LYS A 51 -29.45 -31.14 -11.46
CA LYS A 51 -30.84 -30.92 -11.04
C LYS A 51 -30.93 -30.13 -9.74
N HIS A 52 -30.17 -30.53 -8.73
CA HIS A 52 -30.14 -29.84 -7.45
C HIS A 52 -29.69 -28.38 -7.61
N VAL A 53 -28.59 -28.12 -8.32
CA VAL A 53 -28.11 -26.75 -8.55
C VAL A 53 -29.11 -25.92 -9.36
N SER A 54 -29.79 -26.52 -10.34
CA SER A 54 -30.86 -25.86 -11.11
C SER A 54 -32.02 -25.44 -10.22
N GLU A 55 -32.49 -26.33 -9.34
CA GLU A 55 -33.56 -26.05 -8.37
C GLU A 55 -33.14 -24.94 -7.38
N GLU A 56 -31.90 -25.01 -6.88
CA GLU A 56 -31.38 -24.07 -5.88
C GLU A 56 -31.14 -22.65 -6.42
N LEU A 57 -30.68 -22.53 -7.67
CA LEU A 57 -30.37 -21.26 -8.31
C LEU A 57 -31.50 -20.73 -9.20
N LYS A 58 -32.53 -21.54 -9.43
CA LYS A 58 -33.63 -21.27 -10.39
C LYS A 58 -33.13 -21.00 -11.81
N ILE A 59 -32.04 -21.65 -12.20
CA ILE A 59 -31.53 -21.64 -13.58
C ILE A 59 -32.11 -22.86 -14.30
N PRO A 60 -32.78 -22.71 -15.45
CA PRO A 60 -33.33 -23.82 -16.23
C PRO A 60 -32.28 -24.87 -16.60
N LEU A 61 -32.66 -26.15 -16.60
CA LEU A 61 -31.73 -27.28 -16.84
C LEU A 61 -31.06 -27.25 -18.22
N ASP A 62 -31.75 -26.71 -19.21
CA ASP A 62 -31.31 -26.49 -20.59
C ASP A 62 -30.23 -25.41 -20.69
N GLU A 63 -30.20 -24.44 -19.77
CA GLU A 63 -29.19 -23.37 -19.71
C GLU A 63 -27.83 -23.81 -19.13
N PHE A 64 -27.75 -25.04 -18.64
CA PHE A 64 -26.50 -25.63 -18.16
C PHE A 64 -25.69 -26.26 -19.30
N TRP A 65 -24.62 -25.58 -19.71
CA TRP A 65 -23.74 -26.00 -20.81
C TRP A 65 -22.49 -26.74 -20.32
N LYS A 66 -22.04 -27.76 -21.07
CA LYS A 66 -20.74 -28.44 -20.92
C LYS A 66 -20.34 -28.76 -19.46
N SER A 67 -21.26 -29.37 -18.72
CA SER A 67 -20.92 -29.91 -17.39
C SER A 67 -19.86 -31.00 -17.56
N GLN A 68 -18.79 -30.93 -16.77
CA GLN A 68 -17.61 -31.76 -17.00
C GLN A 68 -17.01 -32.32 -15.72
N VAL A 69 -16.26 -33.39 -15.87
CA VAL A 69 -15.39 -33.90 -14.81
C VAL A 69 -14.04 -33.22 -14.93
N LEU A 70 -13.52 -32.70 -13.81
CA LEU A 70 -12.17 -32.13 -13.73
C LEU A 70 -11.36 -32.86 -12.67
N GLU A 71 -10.29 -33.55 -13.09
CA GLU A 71 -9.42 -34.32 -12.18
C GLU A 71 -8.80 -33.48 -11.07
N GLN A 72 -8.51 -32.21 -11.36
CA GLN A 72 -7.86 -31.27 -10.43
C GLN A 72 -8.81 -30.70 -9.37
N ARG A 73 -10.12 -30.99 -9.45
CA ARG A 73 -11.11 -30.42 -8.53
C ARG A 73 -11.39 -31.39 -7.40
N ASN A 74 -11.53 -30.87 -6.18
CA ASN A 74 -11.91 -31.64 -4.99
C ASN A 74 -13.36 -31.42 -4.56
N LYS A 75 -14.02 -30.38 -5.11
CA LYS A 75 -15.37 -29.94 -4.78
C LYS A 75 -16.16 -29.64 -6.06
N ILE A 76 -17.49 -29.66 -5.95
CA ILE A 76 -18.38 -29.19 -7.01
C ILE A 76 -18.15 -27.68 -7.19
N HIS A 77 -18.08 -27.26 -8.44
CA HIS A 77 -17.83 -25.88 -8.79
C HIS A 77 -18.87 -25.44 -9.81
N VAL A 78 -19.60 -24.38 -9.46
CA VAL A 78 -20.61 -23.77 -10.32
C VAL A 78 -20.01 -22.51 -10.92
N ASP A 79 -20.20 -22.36 -12.22
CA ASP A 79 -19.67 -21.27 -13.02
C ASP A 79 -20.81 -20.65 -13.83
N ILE A 80 -21.28 -19.48 -13.40
CA ILE A 80 -22.35 -18.73 -14.07
C ILE A 80 -21.69 -17.81 -15.10
N LYS A 81 -22.08 -17.97 -16.37
CA LYS A 81 -21.61 -17.08 -17.43
C LYS A 81 -22.22 -15.71 -17.26
N ILE A 82 -21.36 -14.70 -17.30
CA ILE A 82 -21.76 -13.31 -17.23
C ILE A 82 -21.11 -12.57 -18.39
N CYS A 83 -21.90 -11.74 -19.05
CA CYS A 83 -21.37 -10.77 -20.00
C CYS A 83 -20.40 -9.83 -19.26
N SER A 84 -19.17 -9.69 -19.76
CA SER A 84 -18.16 -8.76 -19.21
C SER A 84 -18.69 -7.37 -18.89
N ARG A 85 -19.60 -6.84 -19.73
CA ARG A 85 -20.22 -5.53 -19.52
C ARG A 85 -21.11 -5.53 -18.27
N ILE A 86 -21.93 -6.56 -18.11
CA ILE A 86 -22.81 -6.73 -16.94
C ILE A 86 -21.97 -6.91 -15.68
N LEU A 87 -20.97 -7.78 -15.70
CA LEU A 87 -20.07 -7.97 -14.57
C LEU A 87 -19.39 -6.65 -14.16
N SER A 88 -18.87 -5.91 -15.13
CA SER A 88 -18.23 -4.62 -14.87
C SER A 88 -19.21 -3.61 -14.27
N LEU A 89 -20.43 -3.50 -14.80
CA LEU A 89 -21.47 -2.62 -14.25
C LEU A 89 -21.86 -3.01 -12.82
N THR A 90 -22.07 -4.30 -12.57
CA THR A 90 -22.36 -4.85 -11.23
C THR A 90 -21.27 -4.50 -10.24
N ILE A 91 -20.02 -4.81 -10.59
CA ILE A 91 -18.87 -4.57 -9.70
C ILE A 91 -18.68 -3.08 -9.46
N ASN A 92 -18.83 -2.23 -10.49
CA ASN A 92 -18.70 -0.79 -10.32
C ASN A 92 -19.80 -0.20 -9.43
N ASN A 93 -21.05 -0.65 -9.58
CA ASN A 93 -22.15 -0.21 -8.74
C ASN A 93 -21.96 -0.67 -7.28
N LEU A 94 -21.61 -1.95 -7.10
CA LEU A 94 -21.30 -2.51 -5.78
C LEU A 94 -20.14 -1.75 -5.13
N PHE A 95 -19.05 -1.55 -5.86
CA PHE A 95 -17.87 -0.83 -5.40
C PHE A 95 -18.23 0.57 -4.95
N THR A 96 -18.99 1.32 -5.76
CA THR A 96 -19.43 2.69 -5.43
C THR A 96 -20.20 2.74 -4.11
N LYS A 97 -21.13 1.80 -3.90
CA LYS A 97 -21.89 1.69 -2.63
C LYS A 97 -20.98 1.32 -1.46
N LEU A 98 -20.04 0.42 -1.68
CA LEU A 98 -19.08 -0.03 -0.68
C LEU A 98 -18.09 1.06 -0.26
N GLN A 99 -17.81 2.07 -1.09
CA GLN A 99 -16.83 3.12 -0.74
C GLN A 99 -17.16 3.79 0.60
N SER A 100 -18.42 4.17 0.81
CA SER A 100 -18.86 4.81 2.06
C SER A 100 -18.73 3.89 3.28
N ILE A 101 -19.00 2.59 3.11
CA ILE A 101 -18.89 1.57 4.17
C ILE A 101 -17.42 1.30 4.47
N ILE A 102 -16.58 1.21 3.45
CA ILE A 102 -15.13 1.02 3.62
C ILE A 102 -14.56 2.18 4.43
N GLU A 103 -14.96 3.42 4.13
CA GLU A 103 -14.49 4.61 4.82
C GLU A 103 -14.98 4.73 6.27
N SER A 104 -16.09 4.08 6.64
CA SER A 104 -16.69 4.25 7.97
C SER A 104 -15.98 3.48 9.07
N ASP A 105 -15.13 2.50 8.74
CA ASP A 105 -14.43 1.67 9.70
C ASP A 105 -12.97 1.41 9.27
N VAL A 106 -12.03 1.72 10.18
CA VAL A 106 -10.59 1.54 9.96
C VAL A 106 -10.22 0.09 9.59
N SER A 107 -10.92 -0.90 10.16
CA SER A 107 -10.69 -2.32 9.84
C SER A 107 -11.12 -2.68 8.42
N PHE A 108 -12.19 -2.07 7.91
CA PHE A 108 -12.61 -2.23 6.52
C PHE A 108 -11.64 -1.55 5.56
N VAL A 109 -11.15 -0.35 5.91
CA VAL A 109 -10.07 0.32 5.17
C VAL A 109 -8.85 -0.59 5.06
N ALA A 110 -8.37 -1.13 6.19
CA ALA A 110 -7.21 -2.00 6.21
C ALA A 110 -7.43 -3.27 5.37
N SER A 111 -8.60 -3.90 5.46
CA SER A 111 -8.95 -5.10 4.70
C SER A 111 -9.03 -4.84 3.20
N PHE A 112 -9.63 -3.71 2.80
CA PHE A 112 -9.69 -3.28 1.42
C PHE A 112 -8.28 -3.01 0.85
N LEU A 113 -7.46 -2.25 1.58
CA LEU A 113 -6.09 -1.94 1.16
C LEU A 113 -5.20 -3.18 1.08
N LYS A 114 -5.40 -4.20 1.92
CA LYS A 114 -4.74 -5.50 1.78
C LYS A 114 -5.04 -6.14 0.44
N GLY A 115 -6.31 -6.18 0.05
CA GLY A 115 -6.74 -6.71 -1.26
C GLY A 115 -6.12 -5.91 -2.41
N LEU A 116 -6.19 -4.58 -2.33
CA LEU A 116 -5.66 -3.68 -3.35
C LEU A 116 -4.13 -3.79 -3.50
N ILE A 117 -3.39 -3.87 -2.40
CA ILE A 117 -1.93 -4.08 -2.45
C ILE A 117 -1.61 -5.47 -3.00
N ALA A 118 -2.39 -6.49 -2.67
CA ALA A 118 -2.17 -7.84 -3.20
C ALA A 118 -2.31 -7.89 -4.73
N THR A 119 -3.26 -7.17 -5.31
CA THR A 119 -3.48 -7.12 -6.75
C THR A 119 -2.58 -6.09 -7.44
N GLU A 120 -2.70 -4.81 -7.10
CA GLU A 120 -2.11 -3.68 -7.83
C GLU A 120 -0.85 -3.10 -7.18
N GLY A 121 -0.51 -3.54 -5.96
CA GLY A 121 0.63 -3.02 -5.23
C GLY A 121 1.98 -3.51 -5.76
N ASN A 122 2.98 -2.65 -5.78
CA ASN A 122 4.38 -2.99 -6.02
C ASN A 122 5.22 -2.55 -4.81
N VAL A 123 5.93 -3.48 -4.19
CA VAL A 123 6.82 -3.21 -3.05
C VAL A 123 8.26 -3.21 -3.56
N HIS A 124 8.80 -2.03 -3.84
CA HIS A 124 10.11 -1.90 -4.47
C HIS A 124 11.23 -1.83 -3.42
N VAL A 125 12.11 -2.83 -3.43
CA VAL A 125 13.36 -2.85 -2.66
C VAL A 125 14.51 -2.41 -3.55
N ARG A 126 15.24 -1.37 -3.13
CA ARG A 126 16.40 -0.85 -3.84
C ARG A 126 17.57 -1.84 -3.77
N ARG A 127 18.54 -1.70 -4.67
CA ARG A 127 19.79 -2.50 -4.68
C ARG A 127 20.56 -2.49 -3.35
N CYS A 128 20.41 -1.43 -2.56
CA CYS A 128 21.02 -1.33 -1.21
C CYS A 128 20.25 -2.10 -0.12
N GLY A 129 19.24 -2.89 -0.48
CA GLY A 129 18.45 -3.70 0.46
C GLY A 129 17.40 -2.91 1.26
N ARG A 130 17.16 -1.63 0.94
CA ARG A 130 16.16 -0.77 1.59
C ARG A 130 14.88 -0.68 0.78
N LEU A 131 13.72 -0.52 1.44
CA LEU A 131 12.51 -0.09 0.73
C LEU A 131 12.76 1.26 0.06
N GLY A 132 12.48 1.31 -1.24
CA GLY A 132 12.39 2.55 -1.97
C GLY A 132 11.01 3.16 -1.81
N GLU A 133 10.00 2.41 -2.24
CA GLU A 133 8.61 2.84 -2.32
C GLU A 133 7.67 1.64 -2.30
N ILE A 134 6.42 1.91 -1.93
CA ILE A 134 5.28 1.04 -2.23
C ILE A 134 4.38 1.83 -3.18
N MET A 135 4.13 1.30 -4.36
CA MET A 135 3.32 1.94 -5.40
C MET A 135 2.03 1.17 -5.60
N ILE A 136 0.90 1.86 -5.71
CA ILE A 136 -0.37 1.27 -6.17
C ILE A 136 -0.65 1.80 -7.57
N ALA A 137 -0.60 0.93 -8.58
CA ALA A 137 -0.82 1.32 -9.97
C ALA A 137 -2.30 1.64 -10.23
N ILE A 138 -2.61 2.90 -10.54
CA ILE A 138 -3.98 3.38 -10.77
C ILE A 138 -3.93 4.56 -11.76
N HIS A 139 -4.50 4.36 -12.95
CA HIS A 139 -4.56 5.40 -13.99
C HIS A 139 -5.56 6.52 -13.66
N ASP A 140 -6.72 6.19 -13.10
CA ASP A 140 -7.76 7.17 -12.82
C ASP A 140 -7.43 8.10 -11.63
N ARG A 141 -7.52 9.40 -11.85
CA ARG A 141 -7.15 10.42 -10.85
C ARG A 141 -8.11 10.43 -9.66
N GLN A 142 -9.41 10.28 -9.89
CA GLN A 142 -10.40 10.31 -8.78
C GLN A 142 -10.20 9.11 -7.86
N THR A 143 -9.95 7.94 -8.45
CA THR A 143 -9.63 6.71 -7.74
C THR A 143 -8.33 6.85 -6.94
N ARG A 144 -7.29 7.48 -7.50
CA ARG A 144 -6.07 7.80 -6.72
C ARG A 144 -6.36 8.68 -5.52
N VAL A 145 -7.14 9.77 -5.70
CA VAL A 145 -7.52 10.66 -4.58
C VAL A 145 -8.25 9.89 -3.49
N TRP A 146 -9.18 9.01 -3.86
CA TRP A 146 -9.91 8.16 -2.92
C TRP A 146 -8.98 7.19 -2.18
N ILE A 147 -8.10 6.48 -2.89
CA ILE A 147 -7.11 5.57 -2.27
C ILE A 147 -6.16 6.32 -1.32
N ARG A 148 -5.75 7.55 -1.66
CA ARG A 148 -4.96 8.39 -0.75
C ARG A 148 -5.68 8.67 0.55
N LYS A 149 -6.98 8.99 0.49
CA LYS A 149 -7.82 9.19 1.67
C LYS A 149 -7.86 7.93 2.54
N LEU A 150 -7.99 6.75 1.93
CA LEU A 150 -7.93 5.47 2.66
C LEU A 150 -6.61 5.27 3.41
N PHE A 151 -5.47 5.56 2.77
CA PHE A 151 -4.17 5.50 3.45
C PHE A 151 -4.07 6.50 4.60
N GLN A 152 -4.59 7.72 4.43
CA GLN A 152 -4.60 8.75 5.47
C GLN A 152 -5.45 8.35 6.68
N ILE A 153 -6.56 7.63 6.48
CA ILE A 153 -7.36 7.06 7.58
C ILE A 153 -6.52 6.09 8.44
N LEU A 154 -5.61 5.32 7.81
CA LEU A 154 -4.66 4.45 8.52
C LEU A 154 -3.45 5.20 9.11
N GLY A 155 -3.36 6.53 8.96
CA GLY A 155 -2.22 7.34 9.40
C GLY A 155 -1.02 7.32 8.46
N ILE A 156 -1.17 6.76 7.25
CA ILE A 156 -0.13 6.77 6.22
C ILE A 156 -0.31 8.02 5.37
N ASP A 157 0.75 8.81 5.19
CA ASP A 157 0.71 10.03 4.36
C ASP A 157 1.39 9.76 3.00
N PRO A 158 0.64 9.47 1.92
CA PRO A 158 1.24 9.14 0.63
C PRO A 158 1.95 10.36 0.04
N SER A 159 3.08 10.13 -0.63
CA SER A 159 3.80 11.16 -1.40
C SER A 159 3.00 11.62 -2.62
N LYS A 160 3.45 12.66 -3.33
CA LYS A 160 2.80 13.07 -4.59
C LYS A 160 2.64 11.87 -5.53
N ASP A 161 1.48 11.78 -6.18
CA ASP A 161 1.19 10.75 -7.16
C ASP A 161 2.24 10.73 -8.27
N LYS A 162 2.45 9.54 -8.82
CA LYS A 162 3.13 9.37 -10.09
C LYS A 162 2.15 9.72 -11.20
N GLU A 163 2.54 10.65 -12.06
CA GLU A 163 1.69 11.18 -13.15
C GLU A 163 2.29 10.86 -14.53
N ILE A 164 3.24 9.92 -14.58
CA ILE A 164 3.87 9.50 -15.84
C ILE A 164 2.88 8.59 -16.58
N PRO A 165 2.55 8.88 -17.86
CA PRO A 165 1.64 8.07 -18.64
C PRO A 165 2.03 6.59 -18.67
N GLY A 166 1.10 5.71 -18.28
CA GLY A 166 1.30 4.25 -18.21
C GLY A 166 1.99 3.76 -16.94
N ASP A 167 2.32 4.65 -16.01
CA ASP A 167 2.96 4.37 -14.72
C ASP A 167 2.35 5.25 -13.62
N GLU A 168 1.08 5.63 -13.78
CA GLU A 168 0.37 6.45 -12.81
C GLU A 168 0.02 5.64 -11.56
N GLY A 169 0.15 6.28 -10.39
CA GLY A 169 -0.13 5.56 -9.15
C GLY A 169 0.05 6.38 -7.88
N VAL A 170 -0.45 5.80 -6.79
CA VAL A 170 -0.27 6.35 -5.44
C VAL A 170 1.06 5.83 -4.89
N LEU A 171 1.91 6.75 -4.43
CA LEU A 171 3.23 6.41 -3.92
C LEU A 171 3.29 6.56 -2.40
N ILE A 172 3.78 5.52 -1.73
CA ILE A 172 4.09 5.53 -0.31
C ILE A 172 5.60 5.48 -0.16
N HIS A 173 6.15 6.50 0.50
CA HIS A 173 7.56 6.60 0.82
C HIS A 173 7.78 6.87 2.30
N GLY A 174 9.01 6.62 2.74
CA GLY A 174 9.46 7.03 4.05
C GLY A 174 9.23 5.94 5.10
N PHE A 175 10.21 5.83 5.99
CA PHE A 175 10.24 4.78 7.01
C PHE A 175 9.02 4.80 7.93
N SER A 176 8.53 5.99 8.32
CA SER A 176 7.34 6.12 9.17
C SER A 176 6.11 5.48 8.53
N ASN A 177 5.87 5.75 7.25
CA ASN A 177 4.78 5.14 6.51
C ASN A 177 4.96 3.62 6.37
N PHE A 178 6.18 3.16 6.04
CA PHE A 178 6.45 1.73 5.92
C PHE A 178 6.25 0.97 7.24
N LYS A 179 6.54 1.60 8.38
CA LYS A 179 6.27 1.04 9.70
C LYS A 179 4.77 0.86 9.92
N ILE A 180 3.96 1.86 9.58
CA ILE A 180 2.49 1.78 9.70
C ILE A 180 1.92 0.72 8.75
N VAL A 181 2.43 0.62 7.52
CA VAL A 181 2.08 -0.45 6.57
C VAL A 181 2.36 -1.84 7.17
N GLN A 182 3.49 -1.99 7.87
CA GLN A 182 3.86 -3.23 8.55
C GLN A 182 2.97 -3.50 9.77
N GLU A 183 2.65 -2.47 10.57
CA GLU A 183 1.79 -2.58 11.76
C GLU A 183 0.37 -3.04 11.40
N TRP A 184 -0.19 -2.53 10.29
CA TRP A 184 -1.48 -2.99 9.76
C TRP A 184 -1.42 -4.30 8.96
N ASP A 185 -0.22 -4.84 8.75
CA ASP A 185 0.02 -6.06 7.99
C ASP A 185 -0.57 -6.01 6.58
N LEU A 186 -0.40 -4.86 5.89
CA LEU A 186 -1.10 -4.61 4.62
C LEU A 186 -0.63 -5.47 3.44
N CYS A 187 0.49 -6.18 3.57
CA CYS A 187 1.05 -7.00 2.49
C CYS A 187 0.77 -8.51 2.66
N CYS A 188 0.10 -8.95 3.73
CA CYS A 188 0.03 -10.37 4.09
C CYS A 188 -0.67 -11.28 3.08
N LEU A 189 -1.57 -10.73 2.27
CA LEU A 189 -2.29 -11.49 1.26
C LEU A 189 -1.40 -11.91 0.07
N HIS A 190 -0.21 -11.31 -0.11
CA HIS A 190 0.70 -11.65 -1.21
C HIS A 190 2.13 -11.96 -0.69
N PRO A 191 2.53 -13.24 -0.59
CA PRO A 191 3.77 -13.65 0.07
C PRO A 191 5.04 -12.96 -0.42
N SER A 192 5.17 -12.74 -1.74
CA SER A 192 6.34 -12.04 -2.32
C SER A 192 6.42 -10.56 -1.91
N LYS A 193 5.27 -9.87 -1.80
CA LYS A 193 5.19 -8.45 -1.42
C LYS A 193 5.47 -8.30 0.07
N ASP A 194 4.90 -9.18 0.90
CA ASP A 194 5.20 -9.27 2.33
C ASP A 194 6.70 -9.53 2.59
N LYS A 195 7.30 -10.50 1.88
CA LYS A 195 8.74 -10.79 1.99
C LYS A 195 9.58 -9.57 1.61
N SER A 196 9.23 -8.88 0.53
CA SER A 196 9.92 -7.67 0.09
C SER A 196 9.83 -6.55 1.12
N LEU A 197 8.65 -6.36 1.73
CA LEU A 197 8.44 -5.41 2.82
C LEU A 197 9.37 -5.73 4.00
N LYS A 198 9.35 -6.99 4.48
CA LYS A 198 10.18 -7.45 5.60
C LYS A 198 11.68 -7.30 5.35
N ILE A 199 12.17 -7.68 4.17
CA ILE A 199 13.58 -7.52 3.79
C ILE A 199 13.94 -6.04 3.74
N GLY A 200 13.14 -5.24 3.05
CA GLY A 200 13.45 -3.84 2.84
C GLY A 200 13.36 -3.02 4.14
N MET A 201 12.52 -3.42 5.10
CA MET A 201 12.46 -2.84 6.45
C MET A 201 13.75 -3.09 7.24
N LYS A 202 14.35 -4.28 7.14
CA LYS A 202 15.66 -4.59 7.77
C LYS A 202 16.80 -3.72 7.22
N GLY A 203 16.68 -3.20 6.01
CA GLY A 203 17.67 -2.31 5.42
C GLY A 203 17.73 -0.91 6.06
N PHE A 204 16.71 -0.51 6.81
CA PHE A 204 16.72 0.76 7.54
C PHE A 204 17.57 0.63 8.81
N LYS A 205 18.51 1.56 9.02
CA LYS A 205 19.16 1.70 10.33
C LYS A 205 18.12 2.09 11.37
N GLU A 206 18.20 1.53 12.59
CA GLU A 206 17.26 1.76 13.69
C GLU A 206 17.01 3.24 14.01
N ILE A 207 18.00 4.10 13.75
CA ILE A 207 17.91 5.54 13.96
C ILE A 207 18.16 6.26 12.63
N GLN A 208 17.10 6.75 11.98
CA GLN A 208 17.21 7.74 10.90
C GLN A 208 16.87 9.13 11.44
N PHE A 209 17.52 10.16 10.89
CA PHE A 209 17.06 11.53 11.16
C PHE A 209 15.66 11.69 10.56
N ARG A 210 14.67 12.07 11.37
CA ARG A 210 13.39 12.53 10.81
C ARG A 210 13.64 13.84 10.05
N LYS A 211 12.72 14.20 9.15
CA LYS A 211 12.81 15.44 8.35
C LYS A 211 13.01 16.65 9.29
N GLY A 212 14.08 17.41 9.08
CA GLY A 212 14.46 18.57 9.90
C GLY A 212 15.28 18.27 11.18
N GLU A 213 15.24 17.05 11.71
CA GLU A 213 15.91 16.73 12.98
C GLU A 213 17.43 16.61 12.85
N GLY A 214 17.93 16.18 11.69
CA GLY A 214 19.37 15.96 11.49
C GLY A 214 20.21 17.22 11.71
N GLN A 215 19.71 18.38 11.25
CA GLN A 215 20.37 19.66 11.48
C GLN A 215 20.37 20.06 12.96
N ILE A 216 19.23 19.89 13.64
CA ILE A 216 19.06 20.24 15.06
C ILE A 216 19.99 19.38 15.94
N ILE A 217 19.99 18.06 15.73
CA ILE A 217 20.80 17.13 16.53
C ILE A 217 22.29 17.40 16.32
N ILE A 218 22.71 17.67 15.08
CA ILE A 218 24.10 18.03 14.78
C ILE A 218 24.46 19.36 15.43
N LEU A 219 23.61 20.39 15.33
CA LEU A 219 23.84 21.69 15.93
C LEU A 219 23.94 21.60 17.47
N LYS A 220 23.05 20.85 18.13
CA LYS A 220 23.13 20.56 19.57
C LYS A 220 24.47 19.92 19.95
N ASN A 221 24.96 18.98 19.16
CA ASN A 221 26.24 18.32 19.44
C ASN A 221 27.46 19.24 19.26
N ILE A 222 27.38 20.23 18.35
CA ILE A 222 28.41 21.25 18.14
C ILE A 222 28.33 22.35 19.21
N LEU A 223 27.14 22.68 19.71
CA LEU A 223 26.95 23.60 20.83
C LEU A 223 27.68 23.11 22.10
N HIS A 224 27.68 21.78 22.35
CA HIS A 224 28.38 21.16 23.48
C HIS A 224 29.88 20.94 23.24
N GLY A 225 30.48 21.53 22.21
CA GLY A 225 31.92 21.50 21.97
C GLY A 225 32.29 21.28 20.51
N LEU A 226 33.55 21.59 20.17
CA LEU A 226 34.09 21.40 18.83
C LEU A 226 34.02 19.92 18.43
N ARG A 227 33.47 19.66 17.24
CA ARG A 227 33.39 18.30 16.68
C ARG A 227 33.83 18.28 15.22
N THR A 228 34.47 17.19 14.86
CA THR A 228 34.72 16.82 13.45
C THR A 228 33.55 16.04 12.88
N SER A 229 33.48 15.92 11.55
CA SER A 229 32.42 15.12 10.90
C SER A 229 32.51 13.63 11.24
N SER A 230 33.71 13.10 11.47
CA SER A 230 33.92 11.70 11.87
C SER A 230 33.48 11.44 13.31
N GLU A 231 33.70 12.40 14.22
CA GLU A 231 33.20 12.31 15.61
C GLU A 231 31.68 12.36 15.66
N LEU A 232 31.05 13.30 14.93
CA LEU A 232 29.60 13.38 14.82
C LEU A 232 29.00 12.11 14.20
N SER A 233 29.65 11.55 13.18
CA SER A 233 29.26 10.30 12.53
C SER A 233 29.25 9.14 13.51
N ARG A 234 30.29 9.00 14.34
CA ARG A 234 30.39 7.96 15.37
C ARG A 234 29.38 8.16 16.48
N LYS A 235 29.28 9.38 17.01
CA LYS A 235 28.41 9.71 18.15
C LYS A 235 26.92 9.57 17.83
N LEU A 236 26.52 9.88 16.61
CA LEU A 236 25.12 9.82 16.17
C LEU A 236 24.75 8.48 15.52
N ASP A 237 25.72 7.56 15.40
CA ASP A 237 25.65 6.36 14.56
C ASP A 237 25.04 6.67 13.18
N LYS A 238 25.71 7.54 12.43
CA LYS A 238 25.29 7.97 11.09
C LYS A 238 26.46 7.89 10.13
N CYS A 239 26.16 7.63 8.86
CA CYS A 239 27.20 7.66 7.82
C CYS A 239 27.79 9.07 7.69
N GLN A 240 29.10 9.16 7.49
CA GLN A 240 29.81 10.45 7.40
C GLN A 240 29.27 11.32 6.25
N GLY A 241 28.82 10.73 5.15
CA GLY A 241 28.15 11.45 4.05
C GLY A 241 26.88 12.19 4.49
N THR A 242 26.05 11.57 5.32
CA THR A 242 24.83 12.18 5.90
C THR A 242 25.18 13.35 6.81
N ILE A 243 26.19 13.18 7.66
CA ILE A 243 26.71 14.25 8.52
C ILE A 243 27.23 15.41 7.68
N ASN A 244 28.06 15.14 6.67
CA ASN A 244 28.62 16.14 5.76
C ASN A 244 27.54 16.88 4.96
N PHE A 245 26.43 16.23 4.60
CA PHE A 245 25.29 16.88 3.97
C PHE A 245 24.66 17.93 4.90
N HIS A 246 24.35 17.55 6.15
CA HIS A 246 23.74 18.48 7.11
C HIS A 246 24.70 19.60 7.55
N LEU A 247 25.99 19.30 7.76
CA LEU A 247 27.01 20.31 8.07
C LEU A 247 27.13 21.34 6.95
N ARG A 248 27.14 20.91 5.67
CA ARG A 248 27.14 21.83 4.53
C ARG A 248 25.92 22.75 4.53
N ASN A 249 24.74 22.23 4.83
CA ASN A 249 23.53 23.05 4.89
C ASN A 249 23.57 24.03 6.06
N LEU A 250 23.95 23.60 7.27
CA LEU A 250 24.11 24.47 8.44
C LEU A 250 25.15 25.58 8.20
N HIS A 251 26.24 25.27 7.49
CA HIS A 251 27.26 26.23 7.10
C HIS A 251 26.73 27.26 6.11
N LYS A 252 26.04 26.82 5.06
CA LYS A 252 25.38 27.70 4.08
C LYS A 252 24.35 28.63 4.74
N SER A 253 23.64 28.14 5.75
CA SER A 253 22.70 28.94 6.55
C SER A 253 23.38 29.88 7.57
N GLY A 254 24.72 29.86 7.66
CA GLY A 254 25.50 30.71 8.56
C GLY A 254 25.42 30.35 10.04
N LEU A 255 24.84 29.19 10.39
CA LEU A 255 24.65 28.74 11.78
C LEU A 255 25.93 28.13 12.38
N ILE A 256 26.78 27.54 11.53
CA ILE A 256 28.07 26.99 11.93
C ILE A 256 29.17 27.49 10.99
N HIS A 257 30.41 27.52 11.49
CA HIS A 257 31.60 27.81 10.70
C HIS A 257 32.74 26.86 11.08
N ILE A 258 33.78 26.83 10.24
CA ILE A 258 34.99 26.06 10.52
C ILE A 258 35.90 26.94 11.38
N LEU A 259 36.25 26.47 12.58
CA LEU A 259 37.13 27.21 13.49
C LEU A 259 38.60 26.94 13.18
N GLU A 260 38.95 25.67 13.01
CA GLU A 260 40.32 25.22 12.83
C GLU A 260 40.40 24.07 11.82
N THR A 261 41.51 24.05 11.09
CA THR A 261 41.93 22.92 10.25
C THR A 261 43.23 22.34 10.78
N ASN A 262 43.19 21.12 11.31
CA ASN A 262 44.40 20.38 11.63
C ASN A 262 44.63 19.33 10.53
N GLY A 263 45.45 19.69 9.53
CA GLY A 263 45.63 18.92 8.31
C GLY A 263 44.30 18.71 7.56
N LYS A 264 43.89 17.46 7.35
CA LYS A 264 42.62 17.11 6.68
C LYS A 264 41.39 17.20 7.60
N ARG A 265 41.56 17.44 8.91
CA ARG A 265 40.45 17.47 9.89
C ARG A 265 39.89 18.89 10.01
N LYS A 266 38.57 19.02 9.82
CA LYS A 266 37.83 20.27 9.96
C LYS A 266 36.99 20.25 11.22
N PHE A 267 37.22 21.21 12.12
CA PHE A 267 36.43 21.37 13.34
C PHE A 267 35.32 22.38 13.13
N TRP A 268 34.10 21.97 13.44
CA TRP A 268 32.91 22.80 13.30
C TRP A 268 32.54 23.44 14.63
N CYS A 269 32.11 24.70 14.59
CA CYS A 269 31.66 25.47 15.74
C CYS A 269 30.43 26.32 15.38
N VAL A 270 29.65 26.72 16.39
CA VAL A 270 28.46 27.57 16.19
C VAL A 270 28.87 29.03 16.03
N ASN A 271 28.20 29.74 15.13
CA ASN A 271 28.45 31.16 14.91
C ASN A 271 27.84 32.02 16.04
N LYS A 272 28.68 32.55 16.94
CA LYS A 272 28.23 33.33 18.11
C LYS A 272 27.63 34.71 17.77
N LYS A 273 27.92 35.30 16.59
CA LYS A 273 27.35 36.60 16.18
C LYS A 273 25.83 36.57 15.89
N ARG A 274 25.22 35.38 15.79
CA ARG A 274 23.77 35.15 15.76
C ARG A 274 23.27 34.31 16.95
N GLY A 275 24.14 34.07 17.93
CA GLY A 275 23.98 33.03 18.95
C GLY A 275 24.34 33.49 20.37
N GLY A 276 24.14 34.78 20.65
CA GLY A 276 24.37 35.38 21.97
C GLY A 276 23.15 35.37 22.89
N GLY A 277 21.99 34.90 22.42
CA GLY A 277 20.79 34.66 23.21
C GLY A 277 20.59 33.18 23.52
N ASN A 278 19.86 32.87 24.59
CA ASN A 278 19.53 31.50 24.99
C ASN A 278 18.87 30.75 23.83
N PHE A 279 19.49 29.67 23.35
CA PHE A 279 18.93 28.85 22.27
C PHE A 279 17.75 28.00 22.78
N GLU A 280 16.51 28.50 22.65
CA GLU A 280 15.32 27.66 22.71
C GLU A 280 14.96 27.13 21.32
N PHE A 281 15.00 25.80 21.15
CA PHE A 281 14.56 25.14 19.93
C PHE A 281 13.05 24.87 20.00
N LYS A 282 12.21 25.79 19.52
CA LYS A 282 10.78 25.51 19.29
C LYS A 282 10.55 24.97 17.88
N LYS A 283 9.72 23.93 17.77
CA LYS A 283 9.33 23.29 16.51
C LYS A 283 7.95 23.82 16.10
N GLU A 284 7.90 24.81 15.22
CA GLU A 284 6.67 25.27 14.56
C GLU A 284 6.85 25.16 13.03
N GLY A 285 6.18 24.18 12.40
CA GLY A 285 6.25 23.98 10.95
C GLY A 285 7.64 23.61 10.40
N ASN A 286 7.94 24.03 9.16
CA ASN A 286 9.22 23.80 8.45
C ASN A 286 10.27 24.88 8.72
N LEU A 287 10.03 25.81 9.65
CA LEU A 287 10.92 26.92 9.96
C LEU A 287 11.51 26.74 11.36
N ILE A 288 12.82 26.95 11.48
CA ILE A 288 13.52 27.01 12.76
C ILE A 288 13.65 28.49 13.10
N PHE A 289 12.94 28.94 14.12
CA PHE A 289 13.13 30.28 14.67
C PHE A 289 14.25 30.23 15.72
N LEU A 290 15.18 31.18 15.61
CA LEU A 290 16.02 31.60 16.72
C LEU A 290 15.20 32.65 17.47
N LEU A 291 14.69 32.30 18.65
CA LEU A 291 14.08 33.30 19.53
C LEU A 291 15.20 33.96 20.36
N ASN A 292 15.15 35.29 20.44
CA ASN A 292 16.00 36.10 21.33
C ASN A 292 15.51 35.99 22.77
#